data_AF-A0A6M2ECE7-F1
#
_entry.id   AF-A0A6M2ECE7-F1
#
_cell.length_a   1.000
_cell.length_b   1.000
_cell.length_c   1.000
_cell.angle_alpha   90.00
_cell.angle_beta   90.00
_cell.angle_gamma   90.00
#
_symmetry.space_group_name_H-M   'P 1'
#
loop_
_entity.id
_entity.type
_entity.pdbx_description
1 polymer ?
#
loop_
_entity_poly.entity_id
_entity_poly.type
_entity_poly.pdbx_seq_one_letter_code
_entity_poly.pdbx_strand_id
1 'polypeptide(L)'
;MEAPFLLLILVMSSFLVQNTAELATFSSRLIHRFSKEYKEVSVSRGGDVKGTWWPEKKSKEYYQILVSSDLKRQKLKLGPHYQLLFPSQGSKTMSLGNDFGWLHYTWIDIGTPHVSFMVALDSGSDLFWVPCDCVQCAPLSASHYSSLDRDLSEYIPSQSSTSKQLSCSHRLCDTGPNCKNPNQSCPYSINYYTESTSSSGLLVEDIIHLASGGDDTLNTSVKAPVIIGCGMKQSGGYLDGVAPDGLLGLGLQEISVPSFLAKAGLIQNSFSMCFNEDDSGRIFFGDQGPATQQSAPFLKLNGNYTTYIVGVEVCCVGASCLKQSSFSALVDSGTSFTFLPDDVFEMIAEEFDTQVNASRSSFEGYSWKYCYKTSSQDLPKIPSLRLIFPQNNSFLVQNHVFMIYGIQGVIGFCLAIQPADGDIGTIGQNFMTGYRVVFDRENLKLGWSRSNCGDEGDGKTLPLTPSGTPRNPLPTNEQQSTPGGHAVSPAVAVNAPSKPSAASSQLISTRFCLLKWLLPLYLLHRVVSAS
;
A
#
# COMPACT_ATOMS: atom_id res chain seq x y z
N MET A 1 51.07 -11.75 -58.08
CA MET A 1 51.63 -11.75 -56.72
C MET A 1 50.59 -11.15 -55.76
N GLU A 2 49.36 -11.67 -55.71
CA GLU A 2 48.28 -11.08 -54.87
C GLU A 2 47.33 -12.12 -54.26
N ALA A 3 47.13 -13.29 -54.88
CA ALA A 3 46.27 -14.35 -54.34
C ALA A 3 46.74 -14.98 -53.00
N PRO A 4 48.03 -15.28 -52.76
CA PRO A 4 48.44 -15.91 -51.49
C PRO A 4 48.43 -14.94 -50.30
N PHE A 5 48.57 -13.63 -50.57
CA PHE A 5 48.59 -12.59 -49.54
C PHE A 5 47.18 -12.31 -49.00
N LEU A 6 46.18 -12.31 -49.88
CA LEU A 6 44.77 -12.18 -49.49
C LEU A 6 44.27 -13.37 -48.68
N LEU A 7 44.70 -14.59 -49.02
CA LEU A 7 44.35 -15.79 -48.27
C LEU A 7 44.93 -15.75 -46.85
N LEU A 8 46.17 -15.26 -46.70
CA LEU A 8 46.81 -15.11 -45.39
C LEU A 8 46.10 -14.07 -44.53
N ILE A 9 45.67 -12.95 -45.13
CA ILE A 9 44.90 -11.90 -44.44
C ILE A 9 43.52 -12.41 -44.01
N LEU A 10 42.84 -13.20 -44.86
CA LEU A 10 41.54 -13.81 -44.54
C LEU A 10 41.63 -14.88 -43.43
N VAL A 11 42.72 -15.65 -43.39
CA VAL A 11 42.97 -16.61 -42.31
C VAL A 11 43.32 -15.87 -41.01
N MET A 12 44.13 -14.81 -41.08
CA MET A 12 44.45 -14.00 -39.90
C MET A 12 43.22 -13.24 -39.37
N SER A 13 42.32 -12.79 -40.25
CA SER A 13 41.07 -12.15 -39.85
C SER A 13 40.07 -13.15 -39.26
N SER A 14 40.01 -14.40 -39.74
CA SER A 14 39.18 -15.44 -39.10
C SER A 14 39.68 -15.80 -37.69
N PHE A 15 41.00 -15.86 -37.48
CA PHE A 15 41.58 -16.03 -36.13
C PHE A 15 41.39 -14.82 -35.20
N LEU A 16 41.28 -13.59 -35.75
CA LEU A 16 40.96 -12.38 -34.99
C LEU A 16 39.47 -12.29 -34.64
N VAL A 17 38.57 -12.77 -35.49
CA VAL A 17 37.11 -12.79 -35.26
C VAL A 17 36.69 -13.89 -34.28
N GLN A 18 37.46 -14.98 -34.17
CA GLN A 18 37.15 -16.08 -33.24
C GLN A 18 37.58 -15.85 -31.78
N ASN A 19 38.24 -14.75 -31.44
CA ASN A 19 38.72 -14.48 -30.07
C ASN A 19 38.07 -13.28 -29.37
N THR A 20 36.95 -12.77 -29.89
CA THR A 20 36.16 -11.74 -29.19
C THR A 20 34.71 -12.17 -29.05
N ALA A 21 34.52 -13.32 -28.40
CA ALA A 21 33.25 -13.71 -27.80
C ALA A 21 33.52 -14.60 -26.58
N GLU A 22 34.45 -14.21 -25.71
CA GLU A 22 34.31 -14.64 -24.32
C GLU A 22 33.13 -13.86 -23.75
N LEU A 23 31.93 -14.45 -23.84
CA LEU A 23 30.93 -14.23 -22.81
C LEU A 23 31.70 -14.44 -21.50
N ALA A 24 31.88 -13.38 -20.71
CA ALA A 24 32.33 -13.53 -19.34
C ALA A 24 31.19 -14.25 -18.60
N THR A 25 31.15 -15.57 -18.73
CA THR A 25 30.26 -16.42 -17.96
C THR A 25 30.79 -16.36 -16.54
N PHE A 26 30.24 -15.45 -15.74
CA PHE A 26 30.48 -15.43 -14.31
C PHE A 26 29.87 -16.71 -13.71
N SER A 27 30.65 -17.79 -13.72
CA SER A 27 30.31 -19.00 -13.02
C SER A 27 30.68 -18.79 -11.54
N SER A 28 29.66 -18.61 -10.71
CA SER A 28 29.83 -18.68 -9.27
C SER A 28 29.56 -20.12 -8.82
N ARG A 29 30.56 -20.74 -8.18
CA ARG A 29 30.39 -22.03 -7.54
C ARG A 29 29.71 -21.81 -6.19
N LEU A 30 28.49 -22.31 -6.04
CA LEU A 30 27.78 -22.28 -4.77
C LEU A 30 28.45 -23.28 -3.80
N ILE A 31 29.23 -22.75 -2.87
CA ILE A 31 29.85 -23.54 -1.81
C ILE A 31 28.95 -23.46 -0.58
N HIS A 32 28.42 -24.61 -0.16
CA HIS A 32 27.58 -24.68 1.03
C HIS A 32 28.37 -24.29 2.29
N ARG A 33 27.80 -23.44 3.15
CA ARG A 33 28.46 -22.90 4.36
C ARG A 33 28.98 -23.98 5.33
N PHE A 34 28.36 -25.16 5.34
CA PHE A 34 28.81 -26.29 6.16
C PHE A 34 29.66 -27.33 5.39
N SER A 35 30.05 -27.04 4.14
CA SER A 35 30.95 -27.90 3.38
C SER A 35 32.36 -27.89 3.97
N LYS A 36 33.13 -28.96 3.72
CA LYS A 36 34.54 -29.04 4.13
C LYS A 36 35.35 -27.93 3.47
N GLU A 37 35.11 -27.69 2.19
CA GLU A 37 35.74 -26.63 1.41
C GLU A 37 35.56 -25.24 2.03
N TYR A 38 34.33 -24.87 2.44
CA TYR A 38 34.10 -23.57 3.08
C TYR A 38 34.82 -23.45 4.42
N LYS A 39 34.86 -24.52 5.21
CA LYS A 39 35.55 -24.56 6.51
C LYS A 39 37.06 -24.40 6.35
N GLU A 40 37.65 -24.99 5.32
CA GLU A 40 39.07 -24.85 5.02
C GLU A 40 39.42 -23.43 4.54
N VAL A 41 38.57 -22.85 3.69
CA VAL A 41 38.74 -21.47 3.20
C VAL A 41 38.57 -20.43 4.31
N SER A 42 37.60 -20.60 5.23
CA SER A 42 37.38 -19.65 6.32
C SER A 42 38.55 -19.59 7.31
N VAL A 43 39.20 -20.73 7.57
CA VAL A 43 40.40 -20.83 8.41
C VAL A 43 41.61 -20.18 7.72
N SER A 44 41.76 -20.35 6.40
CA SER A 44 42.89 -19.79 5.63
C SER A 44 42.90 -18.26 5.53
N ARG A 45 41.74 -17.60 5.65
CA ARG A 45 41.60 -16.14 5.51
C ARG A 45 41.84 -15.35 6.80
N GLY A 46 42.48 -15.95 7.81
CA GLY A 46 42.78 -15.27 9.08
C GLY A 46 41.52 -14.92 9.88
N GLY A 47 40.42 -15.64 9.66
CA GLY A 47 39.21 -15.55 10.47
C GLY A 47 39.42 -16.20 11.83
N ASP A 48 40.28 -15.63 12.67
CA ASP A 48 40.29 -15.93 14.09
C ASP A 48 39.10 -15.21 14.72
N VAL A 49 37.91 -15.80 14.56
CA VAL A 49 36.71 -15.38 15.27
C VAL A 49 36.42 -16.42 16.33
N LYS A 50 36.94 -16.16 17.53
CA LYS A 50 36.37 -16.70 18.78
C LYS A 50 34.85 -16.71 18.66
N GLY A 51 34.25 -17.90 18.53
CA GLY A 51 32.80 -18.09 18.63
C GLY A 51 32.04 -18.63 17.42
N THR A 52 32.67 -19.07 16.31
CA THR A 52 31.92 -19.83 15.29
C THR A 52 31.77 -21.31 15.68
N TRP A 53 30.77 -21.60 16.51
CA TRP A 53 30.31 -22.96 16.76
C TRP A 53 29.73 -23.53 15.44
N TRP A 54 30.45 -24.46 14.81
CA TRP A 54 29.92 -25.25 13.70
C TRP A 54 29.20 -26.47 14.28
N PRO A 55 27.86 -26.49 14.35
CA PRO A 55 27.16 -27.62 14.92
C PRO A 55 27.41 -28.89 14.11
N GLU A 56 27.37 -30.04 14.79
CA GLU A 56 27.54 -31.33 14.15
C GLU A 56 26.42 -31.55 13.12
N LYS A 57 26.76 -32.12 11.95
CA LYS A 57 25.78 -32.30 10.87
C LYS A 57 24.63 -33.20 11.37
N LYS A 58 23.39 -32.77 11.15
CA LYS A 58 22.14 -33.42 11.64
C LYS A 58 21.84 -33.26 13.14
N SER A 59 22.59 -32.44 13.89
CA SER A 59 22.21 -32.03 15.25
C SER A 59 21.01 -31.07 15.23
N LYS A 60 20.36 -30.88 16.39
CA LYS A 60 19.26 -29.91 16.55
C LYS A 60 19.74 -28.49 16.23
N GLU A 61 20.93 -28.14 16.70
CA GLU A 61 21.57 -26.84 16.50
C GLU A 61 21.87 -26.60 15.02
N TYR A 62 22.28 -27.64 14.28
CA TYR A 62 22.46 -27.58 12.83
C TYR A 62 21.18 -27.23 12.10
N TYR A 63 20.05 -27.87 12.44
CA TYR A 63 18.76 -27.54 11.85
C TYR A 63 18.25 -26.16 12.28
N GLN A 64 18.49 -25.74 13.52
CA GLN A 64 18.16 -24.38 13.98
C GLN A 64 18.92 -23.30 13.20
N ILE A 65 20.23 -23.50 12.93
CA ILE A 65 21.00 -22.56 12.11
C ILE A 65 20.52 -22.57 10.65
N LEU A 66 20.16 -23.73 10.09
CA LEU A 66 19.57 -23.80 8.75
C LEU A 66 18.25 -23.06 8.67
N VAL A 67 17.33 -23.30 9.60
CA VAL A 67 16.01 -22.62 9.65
C VAL A 67 16.20 -21.13 9.85
N SER A 68 17.03 -20.69 10.80
CA SER A 68 17.28 -19.25 11.00
C SER A 68 17.97 -18.58 9.82
N SER A 69 18.88 -19.27 9.12
CA SER A 69 19.52 -18.75 7.91
C SER A 69 18.56 -18.72 6.73
N ASP A 70 17.67 -19.72 6.61
CA ASP A 70 16.62 -19.76 5.59
C ASP A 70 15.59 -18.67 5.85
N LEU A 71 15.11 -18.51 7.09
CA LEU A 71 14.29 -17.36 7.51
C LEU A 71 14.99 -16.04 7.24
N LYS A 72 16.29 -15.93 7.51
CA LYS A 72 17.08 -14.73 7.21
C LYS A 72 17.20 -14.50 5.70
N ARG A 73 17.26 -15.57 4.89
CA ARG A 73 17.31 -15.53 3.42
C ARG A 73 15.95 -15.22 2.80
N GLN A 74 14.86 -15.74 3.36
CA GLN A 74 13.50 -15.34 3.02
C GLN A 74 13.27 -13.87 3.40
N LYS A 75 13.92 -13.39 4.47
CA LYS A 75 13.99 -11.97 4.83
C LYS A 75 15.04 -11.16 4.05
N LEU A 76 15.91 -11.78 3.25
CA LEU A 76 16.74 -11.04 2.30
C LEU A 76 15.79 -10.60 1.19
N LYS A 77 15.35 -9.35 1.29
CA LYS A 77 14.47 -8.65 0.33
C LYS A 77 14.96 -8.90 -1.11
N LEU A 78 14.42 -9.91 -1.78
CA LEU A 78 14.18 -9.78 -3.21
C LEU A 78 13.20 -8.61 -3.29
N GLY A 79 13.65 -7.48 -3.83
CA GLY A 79 12.81 -6.29 -3.92
C GLY A 79 11.47 -6.65 -4.56
N PRO A 80 10.37 -5.97 -4.17
CA PRO A 80 9.07 -6.28 -4.74
C PRO A 80 9.10 -6.12 -6.25
N HIS A 81 8.30 -6.91 -6.97
CA HIS A 81 8.18 -6.75 -8.42
C HIS A 81 7.69 -5.34 -8.80
N TYR A 82 6.83 -4.76 -7.97
CA TYR A 82 6.25 -3.44 -8.16
C TYR A 82 6.38 -2.61 -6.89
N GLN A 83 6.75 -1.34 -7.04
CA GLN A 83 6.82 -0.42 -5.90
C GLN A 83 5.41 -0.11 -5.37
N LEU A 84 4.48 0.16 -6.29
CA LEU A 84 3.08 0.44 -5.99
C LEU A 84 2.19 -0.33 -6.98
N LEU A 85 1.10 -0.89 -6.46
CA LEU A 85 -0.03 -1.39 -7.23
C LEU A 85 -1.30 -0.65 -6.81
N PHE A 86 -2.23 -0.53 -7.75
CA PHE A 86 -3.57 -0.02 -7.51
C PHE A 86 -4.57 -0.78 -8.41
N PRO A 87 -5.89 -0.70 -8.17
CA PRO A 87 -6.87 -1.34 -9.05
C PRO A 87 -6.69 -0.94 -10.52
N SER A 88 -6.96 -1.86 -11.46
CA SER A 88 -6.84 -1.58 -12.91
C SER A 88 -7.69 -0.41 -13.38
N GLN A 89 -8.78 -0.12 -12.67
CA GLN A 89 -9.69 1.01 -12.91
C GLN A 89 -9.16 2.36 -12.38
N GLY A 90 -7.98 2.35 -11.74
CA GLY A 90 -7.33 3.52 -11.16
C GLY A 90 -7.21 3.44 -9.64
N SER A 91 -6.38 4.31 -9.06
CA SER A 91 -6.18 4.39 -7.62
C SER A 91 -7.24 5.19 -6.89
N LYS A 92 -8.08 5.93 -7.62
CA LYS A 92 -9.09 6.83 -7.04
C LYS A 92 -10.15 6.05 -6.28
N THR A 93 -10.54 6.62 -5.15
CA THR A 93 -11.65 6.15 -4.32
C THR A 93 -12.68 7.26 -4.21
N MET A 94 -13.91 6.90 -3.89
CA MET A 94 -15.02 7.83 -3.73
C MET A 94 -15.83 7.52 -2.48
N SER A 95 -16.33 8.56 -1.82
CA SER A 95 -17.40 8.46 -0.81
C SER A 95 -18.71 8.89 -1.46
N LEU A 96 -19.78 8.15 -1.17
CA LEU A 96 -21.12 8.35 -1.75
C LEU A 96 -22.15 8.78 -0.68
N GLY A 97 -21.66 9.30 0.44
CA GLY A 97 -22.50 9.85 1.50
C GLY A 97 -23.38 8.80 2.19
N ASN A 98 -24.53 9.26 2.69
CA ASN A 98 -25.40 8.48 3.57
C ASN A 98 -25.92 7.18 2.95
N ASP A 99 -26.28 7.20 1.67
CA ASP A 99 -26.86 6.04 0.97
C ASP A 99 -25.90 4.85 0.91
N PHE A 100 -24.61 5.09 1.14
CA PHE A 100 -23.54 4.10 1.14
C PHE A 100 -22.79 4.05 2.48
N GLY A 101 -23.46 4.47 3.55
CA GLY A 101 -22.92 4.41 4.91
C GLY A 101 -21.72 5.32 5.16
N TRP A 102 -21.53 6.39 4.35
CA TRP A 102 -20.40 7.31 4.45
C TRP A 102 -19.03 6.63 4.31
N LEU A 103 -18.96 5.48 3.62
CA LEU A 103 -17.72 4.75 3.39
C LEU A 103 -17.05 5.18 2.08
N HIS A 104 -15.75 4.88 1.96
CA HIS A 104 -15.00 5.00 0.73
C HIS A 104 -14.97 3.68 -0.05
N TYR A 105 -15.12 3.81 -1.36
CA TYR A 105 -15.24 2.72 -2.32
C TYR A 105 -14.18 2.82 -3.40
N THR A 106 -13.83 1.67 -3.98
CA THR A 106 -13.00 1.60 -5.18
C THR A 106 -13.57 0.59 -6.18
N TRP A 107 -13.27 0.77 -7.46
CA TRP A 107 -13.61 -0.19 -8.49
C TRP A 107 -12.52 -1.24 -8.62
N ILE A 108 -12.87 -2.53 -8.47
CA ILE A 108 -11.95 -3.66 -8.65
C ILE A 108 -12.47 -4.64 -9.70
N ASP A 109 -11.58 -5.09 -10.56
CA ASP A 109 -11.90 -6.03 -11.63
C ASP A 109 -11.58 -7.46 -11.22
N ILE A 110 -12.51 -8.39 -11.44
CA ILE A 110 -12.40 -9.80 -11.06
C ILE A 110 -12.71 -10.72 -12.25
N GLY A 111 -11.93 -11.79 -12.43
CA GLY A 111 -12.25 -12.89 -13.33
C GLY A 111 -11.68 -12.78 -14.74
N THR A 112 -11.98 -13.79 -15.57
CA THR A 112 -11.57 -13.85 -16.98
C THR A 112 -12.72 -14.36 -17.89
N PRO A 113 -13.41 -13.49 -18.67
CA PRO A 113 -13.22 -12.05 -18.76
C PRO A 113 -13.52 -11.33 -17.43
N HIS A 114 -12.98 -10.13 -17.26
CA HIS A 114 -13.14 -9.40 -16.01
C HIS A 114 -14.48 -8.67 -15.93
N VAL A 115 -15.03 -8.61 -14.73
CA VAL A 115 -16.21 -7.81 -14.34
C VAL A 115 -15.78 -6.87 -13.22
N SER A 116 -16.32 -5.66 -13.20
CA SER A 116 -15.94 -4.62 -12.22
C SER A 116 -16.94 -4.55 -11.09
N PHE A 117 -16.43 -4.39 -9.86
CA PHE A 117 -17.20 -4.33 -8.63
C PHE A 117 -16.82 -3.08 -7.84
N MET A 118 -17.81 -2.35 -7.32
CA MET A 118 -17.62 -1.20 -6.44
C MET A 118 -17.57 -1.65 -4.98
N VAL A 119 -16.36 -1.78 -4.44
CA VAL A 119 -16.15 -2.44 -3.15
C VAL A 119 -15.80 -1.43 -2.06
N ALA A 120 -16.43 -1.58 -0.89
CA ALA A 120 -16.10 -0.79 0.29
C ALA A 120 -14.68 -1.15 0.79
N LEU A 121 -13.88 -0.15 1.16
CA LEU A 121 -12.54 -0.37 1.69
C LEU A 121 -12.60 -0.67 3.19
N ASP A 122 -12.20 -1.86 3.61
CA ASP A 122 -12.34 -2.29 5.00
C ASP A 122 -11.03 -2.82 5.58
N SER A 123 -10.35 -2.03 6.41
CA SER A 123 -9.19 -2.46 7.19
C SER A 123 -9.55 -3.18 8.50
N GLY A 124 -10.80 -3.15 8.93
CA GLY A 124 -11.32 -3.85 10.09
C GLY A 124 -11.58 -5.34 9.86
N SER A 125 -11.72 -5.79 8.60
CA SER A 125 -11.91 -7.21 8.26
C SER A 125 -10.93 -7.75 7.21
N ASP A 126 -10.83 -9.08 7.12
CA ASP A 126 -9.81 -9.75 6.32
C ASP A 126 -10.28 -10.20 4.92
N LEU A 127 -11.54 -10.63 4.78
CA LEU A 127 -12.02 -11.28 3.56
C LEU A 127 -12.53 -10.27 2.54
N PHE A 128 -12.04 -10.37 1.30
CA PHE A 128 -12.68 -9.75 0.14
C PHE A 128 -13.88 -10.59 -0.29
N TRP A 129 -15.08 -10.01 -0.38
CA TRP A 129 -16.26 -10.69 -0.91
C TRP A 129 -17.08 -9.78 -1.83
N VAL A 130 -17.82 -10.39 -2.75
CA VAL A 130 -18.75 -9.73 -3.69
C VAL A 130 -20.07 -10.49 -3.76
N PRO A 131 -21.21 -9.85 -4.09
CA PRO A 131 -22.45 -10.56 -4.36
C PRO A 131 -22.24 -11.58 -5.49
N CYS A 132 -22.72 -12.80 -5.29
CA CYS A 132 -22.44 -13.91 -6.18
C CYS A 132 -23.46 -15.03 -6.02
N ASP A 133 -23.97 -15.57 -7.13
CA ASP A 133 -25.05 -16.57 -7.19
C ASP A 133 -26.13 -16.27 -6.14
N CYS A 134 -26.62 -15.03 -6.18
CA CYS A 134 -27.31 -14.39 -5.09
C CYS A 134 -28.63 -15.10 -4.75
N VAL A 135 -28.77 -15.45 -3.47
CA VAL A 135 -30.01 -15.99 -2.90
C VAL A 135 -30.75 -14.90 -2.12
N GLN A 136 -30.01 -14.07 -1.39
CA GLN A 136 -30.54 -12.94 -0.63
C GLN A 136 -29.44 -11.88 -0.51
N CYS A 137 -29.50 -10.83 -1.33
CA CYS A 137 -28.49 -9.76 -1.34
C CYS A 137 -29.18 -8.40 -1.49
N ALA A 138 -28.39 -7.35 -1.31
CA ALA A 138 -28.78 -6.01 -1.67
C ALA A 138 -29.25 -5.97 -3.14
N PRO A 139 -30.30 -5.19 -3.47
CA PRO A 139 -30.61 -4.91 -4.87
C PRO A 139 -29.39 -4.28 -5.55
N LEU A 140 -29.06 -4.74 -6.76
CA LEU A 140 -28.01 -4.14 -7.60
C LEU A 140 -28.51 -2.95 -8.43
N SER A 141 -29.82 -2.70 -8.38
CA SER A 141 -30.48 -1.57 -9.05
C SER A 141 -31.36 -0.83 -8.04
N ALA A 142 -31.03 0.44 -7.78
CA ALA A 142 -31.80 1.35 -6.94
C ALA A 142 -31.73 2.76 -7.50
N SER A 143 -32.73 3.61 -7.21
CA SER A 143 -32.79 4.97 -7.77
C SER A 143 -31.60 5.84 -7.35
N HIS A 144 -31.05 5.64 -6.16
CA HIS A 144 -29.86 6.34 -5.68
C HIS A 144 -28.56 5.84 -6.32
N TYR A 145 -28.55 4.68 -7.00
CA TYR A 145 -27.40 4.25 -7.80
C TYR A 145 -27.30 4.96 -9.15
N SER A 146 -28.30 5.75 -9.55
CA SER A 146 -28.27 6.52 -10.80
C SER A 146 -27.18 7.60 -10.85
N SER A 147 -26.60 7.94 -9.70
CA SER A 147 -25.44 8.84 -9.59
C SER A 147 -24.10 8.14 -9.83
N LEU A 148 -24.07 6.81 -9.86
CA LEU A 148 -22.86 6.04 -10.16
C LEU A 148 -22.47 6.21 -11.63
N ASP A 149 -21.17 6.19 -11.89
CA ASP A 149 -20.63 6.24 -13.25
C ASP A 149 -20.82 4.91 -14.01
N ARG A 150 -21.17 3.84 -13.29
CA ARG A 150 -21.24 2.46 -13.78
C ARG A 150 -22.29 1.66 -13.02
N ASP A 151 -22.79 0.61 -13.66
CA ASP A 151 -23.73 -0.34 -13.04
C ASP A 151 -23.01 -1.29 -12.08
N LEU A 152 -23.71 -1.66 -10.99
CA LEU A 152 -23.27 -2.70 -10.05
C LEU A 152 -23.38 -4.10 -10.69
N SER A 153 -22.62 -5.06 -10.18
CA SER A 153 -22.47 -6.37 -10.82
C SER A 153 -22.77 -7.55 -9.89
N GLU A 154 -23.01 -8.71 -10.48
CA GLU A 154 -23.06 -9.98 -9.75
C GLU A 154 -21.96 -10.88 -10.27
N TYR A 155 -21.11 -11.40 -9.38
CA TYR A 155 -20.07 -12.33 -9.77
C TYR A 155 -20.67 -13.71 -10.03
N ILE A 156 -20.49 -14.23 -11.24
CA ILE A 156 -20.97 -15.56 -11.64
C ILE A 156 -19.74 -16.45 -11.89
N PRO A 157 -19.36 -17.34 -10.95
CA PRO A 157 -18.14 -18.15 -11.04
C PRO A 157 -18.04 -18.93 -12.36
N SER A 158 -19.17 -19.47 -12.84
CA SER A 158 -19.24 -20.25 -14.07
C SER A 158 -18.92 -19.46 -15.36
N GLN A 159 -18.97 -18.13 -15.31
CA GLN A 159 -18.64 -17.26 -16.44
C GLN A 159 -17.16 -16.84 -16.48
N SER A 160 -16.42 -17.05 -15.38
CA SER A 160 -14.99 -16.76 -15.33
C SER A 160 -14.18 -18.04 -15.56
N SER A 161 -13.41 -18.06 -16.65
CA SER A 161 -12.52 -19.17 -17.01
C SER A 161 -11.35 -19.39 -16.02
N THR A 162 -11.09 -18.42 -15.14
CA THR A 162 -10.06 -18.51 -14.09
C THR A 162 -10.62 -18.82 -12.71
N SER A 163 -11.94 -18.88 -12.56
CA SER A 163 -12.60 -19.21 -11.31
C SER A 163 -12.34 -20.64 -10.89
N LYS A 164 -11.96 -20.84 -9.62
CA LYS A 164 -11.77 -22.16 -9.01
C LYS A 164 -12.44 -22.22 -7.66
N GLN A 165 -13.29 -23.20 -7.48
CA GLN A 165 -13.90 -23.47 -6.19
C GLN A 165 -12.82 -23.85 -5.16
N LEU A 166 -12.88 -23.24 -3.97
CA LEU A 166 -12.03 -23.62 -2.86
C LEU A 166 -12.67 -24.79 -2.10
N SER A 167 -11.91 -25.86 -1.84
CA SER A 167 -12.42 -27.02 -1.10
C SER A 167 -12.18 -26.88 0.41
N CYS A 168 -12.93 -27.63 1.23
CA CYS A 168 -12.75 -27.66 2.68
C CYS A 168 -11.38 -28.20 3.14
N SER A 169 -10.70 -28.96 2.29
CA SER A 169 -9.32 -29.41 2.56
C SER A 169 -8.28 -28.29 2.43
N HIS A 170 -8.67 -27.15 1.86
CA HIS A 170 -7.78 -26.01 1.70
C HIS A 170 -7.44 -25.39 3.04
N ARG A 171 -6.15 -25.03 3.24
CA ARG A 171 -5.64 -24.51 4.52
C ARG A 171 -6.28 -23.19 4.99
N LEU A 172 -6.85 -22.41 4.06
CA LEU A 172 -7.54 -21.14 4.33
C LEU A 172 -9.06 -21.33 4.51
N CYS A 173 -9.54 -22.57 4.58
CA CYS A 173 -10.92 -22.87 4.92
C CYS A 173 -11.07 -23.01 6.43
N ASP A 174 -11.43 -21.93 7.13
CA ASP A 174 -11.58 -21.93 8.59
C ASP A 174 -12.67 -22.91 9.07
N THR A 175 -13.70 -23.11 8.27
CA THR A 175 -14.78 -24.08 8.50
C THR A 175 -14.41 -25.51 8.08
N GLY A 176 -13.22 -25.72 7.52
CA GLY A 176 -12.72 -27.01 7.05
C GLY A 176 -12.93 -28.17 8.04
N PRO A 177 -12.66 -28.01 9.36
CA PRO A 177 -12.93 -29.04 10.36
C PRO A 177 -14.42 -29.39 10.54
N ASN A 178 -15.32 -28.45 10.26
CA ASN A 178 -16.77 -28.63 10.34
C ASN A 178 -17.38 -29.15 9.03
N CYS A 179 -16.54 -29.38 8.01
CA CYS A 179 -16.98 -29.88 6.73
C CYS A 179 -17.21 -31.40 6.77
N LYS A 180 -18.37 -31.85 6.26
CA LYS A 180 -18.70 -33.28 6.14
C LYS A 180 -17.76 -34.03 5.18
N ASN A 181 -17.25 -33.36 4.15
CA ASN A 181 -16.36 -33.93 3.14
C ASN A 181 -15.20 -32.96 2.83
N PRO A 182 -13.93 -33.40 2.82
CA PRO A 182 -12.79 -32.54 2.48
C PRO A 182 -12.86 -31.90 1.07
N ASN A 183 -13.55 -32.55 0.13
CA ASN A 183 -13.67 -32.08 -1.25
C ASN A 183 -14.88 -31.16 -1.48
N GLN A 184 -15.74 -30.97 -0.48
CA GLN A 184 -16.87 -30.05 -0.64
C GLN A 184 -16.40 -28.60 -0.71
N SER A 185 -17.20 -27.72 -1.31
CA SER A 185 -16.96 -26.28 -1.32
C SER A 185 -16.77 -25.75 0.09
N CYS A 186 -15.76 -24.90 0.30
CA CYS A 186 -15.51 -24.28 1.58
C CYS A 186 -16.56 -23.19 1.87
N PRO A 187 -17.42 -23.36 2.90
CA PRO A 187 -18.34 -22.31 3.28
C PRO A 187 -17.64 -21.24 4.11
N TYR A 188 -18.11 -20.01 3.99
CA TYR A 188 -17.72 -18.92 4.89
C TYR A 188 -18.96 -18.19 5.43
N SER A 189 -18.81 -17.59 6.59
CA SER A 189 -19.80 -16.70 7.20
C SER A 189 -19.05 -15.69 8.06
N ILE A 190 -19.28 -14.41 7.81
CA ILE A 190 -18.67 -13.30 8.54
C ILE A 190 -19.79 -12.42 9.06
N ASN A 191 -19.71 -12.09 10.35
CA ASN A 191 -20.60 -11.14 11.00
C ASN A 191 -19.83 -9.85 11.26
N TYR A 192 -20.47 -8.73 10.96
CA TYR A 192 -19.99 -7.39 11.21
C TYR A 192 -20.71 -6.81 12.42
N TYR A 193 -20.09 -5.79 13.01
CA TYR A 193 -20.49 -5.26 14.31
C TYR A 193 -21.89 -4.63 14.32
N THR A 194 -22.28 -3.98 13.23
CA THR A 194 -23.49 -3.16 13.15
C THR A 194 -24.69 -3.94 12.64
N GLU A 195 -25.87 -3.66 13.18
CA GLU A 195 -27.18 -3.98 12.57
C GLU A 195 -27.39 -5.45 12.18
N SER A 196 -26.79 -6.40 12.91
CA SER A 196 -26.80 -7.83 12.53
C SER A 196 -26.31 -8.07 11.09
N THR A 197 -25.38 -7.23 10.64
CA THR A 197 -24.83 -7.25 9.28
C THR A 197 -23.93 -8.46 9.10
N SER A 198 -24.12 -9.19 8.01
CA SER A 198 -23.31 -10.39 7.72
C SER A 198 -23.25 -10.68 6.23
N SER A 199 -22.22 -11.42 5.82
CA SER A 199 -22.05 -11.99 4.48
C SER A 199 -21.67 -13.46 4.60
N SER A 200 -22.32 -14.32 3.81
CA SER A 200 -22.07 -15.76 3.82
C SER A 200 -22.27 -16.40 2.45
N GLY A 201 -21.55 -17.51 2.25
CA GLY A 201 -21.59 -18.27 1.00
C GLY A 201 -20.39 -19.19 0.88
N LEU A 202 -19.73 -19.21 -0.28
CA LEU A 202 -18.63 -20.12 -0.59
C LEU A 202 -17.34 -19.37 -0.94
N LEU A 203 -16.19 -19.92 -0.58
CA LEU A 203 -14.90 -19.37 -1.00
C LEU A 203 -14.53 -19.84 -2.42
N VAL A 204 -14.04 -18.91 -3.21
CA VAL A 204 -13.60 -19.10 -4.60
C VAL A 204 -12.23 -18.44 -4.79
N GLU A 205 -11.33 -19.08 -5.53
CA GLU A 205 -10.11 -18.46 -6.04
C GLU A 205 -10.38 -17.89 -7.43
N ASP A 206 -10.06 -16.61 -7.66
CA ASP A 206 -10.06 -16.02 -9.00
C ASP A 206 -9.00 -14.91 -9.10
N ILE A 207 -8.90 -14.27 -10.26
CA ILE A 207 -7.92 -13.24 -10.58
C ILE A 207 -8.49 -11.86 -10.32
N ILE A 208 -7.79 -11.04 -9.54
CA ILE A 208 -7.97 -9.58 -9.56
C ILE A 208 -7.03 -8.93 -10.56
N HIS A 209 -7.50 -7.84 -11.17
CA HIS A 209 -6.69 -7.05 -12.10
C HIS A 209 -6.28 -5.74 -11.43
N LEU A 210 -4.98 -5.48 -11.51
CA LEU A 210 -4.29 -4.35 -10.92
C LEU A 210 -3.46 -3.65 -12.01
N ALA A 211 -2.98 -2.46 -11.69
CA ALA A 211 -2.07 -1.70 -12.50
C ALA A 211 -0.86 -1.26 -11.68
N SER A 212 0.28 -1.13 -12.36
CA SER A 212 1.47 -0.46 -11.84
C SER A 212 1.93 0.59 -12.84
N GLY A 213 2.26 1.78 -12.35
CA GLY A 213 2.71 2.90 -13.19
C GLY A 213 2.90 4.16 -12.37
N GLY A 214 3.74 5.06 -12.87
CA GLY A 214 3.78 6.47 -12.47
C GLY A 214 3.17 7.34 -13.56
N ASP A 215 2.78 8.56 -13.20
CA ASP A 215 1.95 9.53 -13.95
C ASP A 215 2.34 9.74 -15.45
N ASP A 216 3.58 9.43 -15.84
CA ASP A 216 4.12 9.58 -17.21
C ASP A 216 4.39 8.25 -17.97
N THR A 217 3.95 7.11 -17.45
CA THR A 217 4.21 5.79 -18.06
C THR A 217 2.94 5.00 -18.33
N LEU A 218 2.95 4.22 -19.42
CA LEU A 218 1.87 3.30 -19.74
C LEU A 218 1.69 2.31 -18.57
N ASN A 219 0.50 2.30 -17.96
CA ASN A 219 0.19 1.41 -16.85
C ASN A 219 0.45 -0.05 -17.25
N THR A 220 1.29 -0.75 -16.49
CA THR A 220 1.52 -2.18 -16.64
C THR A 220 0.36 -2.92 -15.98
N SER A 221 -0.35 -3.74 -16.75
CA SER A 221 -1.38 -4.63 -16.21
C SER A 221 -0.75 -5.73 -15.37
N VAL A 222 -1.29 -5.94 -14.17
CA VAL A 222 -0.87 -6.96 -13.22
C VAL A 222 -2.07 -7.81 -12.87
N LYS A 223 -1.91 -9.14 -12.88
CA LYS A 223 -2.94 -10.10 -12.51
C LYS A 223 -2.48 -10.87 -11.29
N ALA A 224 -3.34 -10.99 -10.28
CA ALA A 224 -3.02 -11.71 -9.06
C ALA A 224 -4.16 -12.66 -8.66
N PRO A 225 -3.88 -13.94 -8.38
CA PRO A 225 -4.87 -14.83 -7.79
C PRO A 225 -5.12 -14.43 -6.33
N VAL A 226 -6.39 -14.38 -5.95
CA VAL A 226 -6.86 -14.11 -4.59
C VAL A 226 -8.01 -15.03 -4.24
N ILE A 227 -8.30 -15.19 -2.95
CA ILE A 227 -9.52 -15.84 -2.49
C ILE A 227 -10.58 -14.76 -2.25
N ILE A 228 -11.78 -15.03 -2.75
CA ILE A 228 -12.94 -14.15 -2.68
C ILE A 228 -14.10 -14.95 -2.07
N GLY A 229 -14.86 -14.29 -1.20
CA GLY A 229 -16.16 -14.79 -0.77
C GLY A 229 -17.22 -14.56 -1.84
N CYS A 230 -17.80 -15.64 -2.36
CA CYS A 230 -19.04 -15.59 -3.13
C CYS A 230 -20.20 -15.34 -2.16
N GLY A 231 -20.60 -14.07 -2.02
CA GLY A 231 -21.61 -13.60 -1.07
C GLY A 231 -23.03 -13.90 -1.50
N MET A 232 -23.44 -15.16 -1.32
CA MET A 232 -24.77 -15.65 -1.70
C MET A 232 -25.89 -15.11 -0.80
N LYS A 233 -25.57 -14.80 0.47
CA LYS A 233 -26.52 -14.29 1.47
C LYS A 233 -25.92 -13.16 2.28
N GLN A 234 -26.63 -12.04 2.32
CA GLN A 234 -26.32 -10.83 3.06
C GLN A 234 -27.46 -10.47 4.02
N SER A 235 -27.16 -9.70 5.06
CA SER A 235 -28.13 -9.23 6.06
C SER A 235 -27.68 -7.91 6.67
N GLY A 236 -28.55 -7.29 7.48
CA GLY A 236 -28.30 -5.99 8.12
C GLY A 236 -28.16 -4.87 7.11
N GLY A 237 -27.33 -3.86 7.43
CA GLY A 237 -27.17 -2.65 6.63
C GLY A 237 -26.68 -2.88 5.19
N TYR A 238 -26.17 -4.07 4.87
CA TYR A 238 -25.89 -4.46 3.49
C TYR A 238 -27.15 -4.51 2.62
N LEU A 239 -28.29 -4.94 3.17
CA LEU A 239 -29.56 -4.94 2.44
C LEU A 239 -30.11 -3.52 2.21
N ASP A 240 -29.61 -2.55 2.97
CA ASP A 240 -30.05 -1.15 2.97
C ASP A 240 -29.12 -0.22 2.14
N GLY A 241 -28.11 -0.77 1.45
CA GLY A 241 -27.28 -0.04 0.48
C GLY A 241 -25.80 0.12 0.85
N VAL A 242 -25.37 -0.35 2.03
CA VAL A 242 -23.94 -0.37 2.39
C VAL A 242 -23.24 -1.52 1.65
N ALA A 243 -22.07 -1.26 1.02
CA ALA A 243 -21.29 -2.30 0.33
C ALA A 243 -22.11 -3.20 -0.62
N PRO A 244 -23.00 -2.64 -1.47
CA PRO A 244 -24.00 -3.44 -2.21
C PRO A 244 -23.34 -4.33 -3.26
N ASP A 245 -22.16 -3.91 -3.75
CA ASP A 245 -21.36 -4.58 -4.78
C ASP A 245 -20.09 -5.22 -4.21
N GLY A 246 -20.04 -5.35 -2.88
CA GLY A 246 -18.99 -6.06 -2.15
C GLY A 246 -18.14 -5.18 -1.24
N LEU A 247 -17.20 -5.85 -0.57
CA LEU A 247 -16.31 -5.26 0.44
C LEU A 247 -14.92 -5.87 0.31
N LEU A 248 -13.90 -5.03 0.24
CA LEU A 248 -12.50 -5.40 0.12
C LEU A 248 -11.84 -5.43 1.50
N GLY A 249 -11.69 -6.64 2.05
CA GLY A 249 -10.97 -6.87 3.30
C GLY A 249 -9.46 -6.63 3.15
N LEU A 250 -8.94 -5.74 3.99
CA LEU A 250 -7.54 -5.28 4.03
C LEU A 250 -6.82 -5.68 5.32
N GLY A 251 -7.43 -6.55 6.14
CA GLY A 251 -6.93 -7.02 7.43
C GLY A 251 -5.59 -7.78 7.40
N LEU A 252 -5.11 -8.17 8.58
CA LEU A 252 -3.79 -8.79 8.77
C LEU A 252 -3.72 -10.27 8.37
N GLN A 253 -4.86 -10.96 8.24
CA GLN A 253 -4.86 -12.41 8.08
C GLN A 253 -4.39 -12.86 6.69
N GLU A 254 -4.06 -14.15 6.59
CA GLU A 254 -3.51 -14.75 5.37
C GLU A 254 -4.44 -14.67 4.17
N ILE A 255 -5.75 -14.59 4.39
CA ILE A 255 -6.78 -14.58 3.35
C ILE A 255 -6.95 -13.22 2.66
N SER A 256 -6.45 -12.14 3.27
CA SER A 256 -6.66 -10.79 2.75
C SER A 256 -5.88 -10.49 1.47
N VAL A 257 -6.38 -9.58 0.65
CA VAL A 257 -5.75 -9.20 -0.62
C VAL A 257 -4.30 -8.72 -0.43
N PRO A 258 -3.97 -7.82 0.53
CA PRO A 258 -2.59 -7.42 0.79
C PRO A 258 -1.66 -8.62 1.12
N SER A 259 -2.17 -9.65 1.83
CA SER A 259 -1.40 -10.87 2.13
C SER A 259 -1.09 -11.68 0.88
N PHE A 260 -2.04 -11.86 -0.04
CA PHE A 260 -1.83 -12.56 -1.30
C PHE A 260 -0.80 -11.84 -2.18
N LEU A 261 -0.94 -10.52 -2.33
CA LEU A 261 -0.03 -9.71 -3.14
C LEU A 261 1.41 -9.74 -2.59
N ALA A 262 1.56 -9.59 -1.26
CA ALA A 262 2.88 -9.63 -0.63
C ALA A 262 3.51 -11.04 -0.68
N LYS A 263 2.74 -12.10 -0.44
CA LYS A 263 3.23 -13.50 -0.53
C LYS A 263 3.64 -13.89 -1.95
N ALA A 264 2.99 -13.32 -2.96
CA ALA A 264 3.39 -13.47 -4.36
C ALA A 264 4.64 -12.66 -4.74
N GLY A 265 5.19 -11.86 -3.81
CA GLY A 265 6.34 -10.98 -4.05
C GLY A 265 6.02 -9.78 -4.93
N LEU A 266 4.73 -9.50 -5.19
CA LEU A 266 4.32 -8.42 -6.08
C LEU A 266 4.58 -7.05 -5.47
N ILE A 267 4.43 -6.94 -4.16
CA ILE A 267 4.52 -5.69 -3.39
C ILE A 267 5.28 -5.92 -2.07
N GLN A 268 5.72 -4.83 -1.44
CA GLN A 268 6.02 -4.84 -0.02
C GLN A 268 4.75 -5.14 0.78
N ASN A 269 4.90 -5.76 1.95
CA ASN A 269 3.75 -6.10 2.80
C ASN A 269 3.17 -4.86 3.50
N SER A 270 2.53 -3.99 2.73
CA SER A 270 1.94 -2.76 3.21
C SER A 270 0.90 -2.24 2.21
N PHE A 271 0.09 -1.29 2.64
CA PHE A 271 -0.78 -0.51 1.77
C PHE A 271 -1.03 0.85 2.41
N SER A 272 -1.54 1.79 1.63
CA SER A 272 -1.98 3.08 2.11
C SER A 272 -3.33 3.47 1.54
N MET A 273 -4.00 4.33 2.29
CA MET A 273 -5.22 5.02 1.87
C MET A 273 -5.11 6.50 2.16
N CYS A 274 -5.80 7.31 1.38
CA CYS A 274 -5.94 8.73 1.62
C CYS A 274 -7.38 9.14 1.33
N PHE A 275 -8.01 9.83 2.26
CA PHE A 275 -9.36 10.37 2.10
C PHE A 275 -9.32 11.89 2.25
N ASN A 276 -9.99 12.61 1.37
CA ASN A 276 -10.00 14.06 1.34
C ASN A 276 -11.38 14.59 1.78
N GLU A 277 -11.46 15.88 2.09
CA GLU A 277 -12.70 16.52 2.56
C GLU A 277 -13.75 16.67 1.45
N ASP A 278 -13.36 16.55 0.18
CA ASP A 278 -14.23 16.60 -0.98
C ASP A 278 -14.74 15.20 -1.42
N ASP A 279 -14.72 14.23 -0.50
CA ASP A 279 -15.10 12.82 -0.71
C ASP A 279 -14.22 12.06 -1.72
N SER A 280 -13.17 12.68 -2.25
CA SER A 280 -12.19 12.01 -3.08
C SER A 280 -11.16 11.27 -2.21
N GLY A 281 -10.56 10.22 -2.76
CA GLY A 281 -9.48 9.54 -2.08
C GLY A 281 -8.67 8.64 -2.98
N ARG A 282 -7.76 7.88 -2.38
CA ARG A 282 -6.88 6.92 -3.07
C ARG A 282 -6.55 5.70 -2.23
N ILE A 283 -6.26 4.59 -2.92
CA ILE A 283 -5.69 3.37 -2.35
C ILE A 283 -4.48 2.90 -3.15
N PHE A 284 -3.41 2.49 -2.44
CA PHE A 284 -2.20 1.92 -3.03
C PHE A 284 -1.70 0.73 -2.22
N PHE A 285 -1.41 -0.38 -2.89
CA PHE A 285 -0.76 -1.55 -2.32
C PHE A 285 0.76 -1.48 -2.51
N GLY A 286 1.53 -1.92 -1.51
CA GLY A 286 2.99 -1.86 -1.47
C GLY A 286 3.55 -0.54 -0.95
N ASP A 287 2.67 0.42 -0.70
CA ASP A 287 3.08 1.74 -0.23
C ASP A 287 3.57 1.70 1.22
N GLN A 288 4.77 2.24 1.48
CA GLN A 288 5.35 2.35 2.81
C GLN A 288 5.33 3.80 3.33
N GLY A 289 4.79 4.74 2.56
CA GLY A 289 4.76 6.17 2.89
C GLY A 289 6.13 6.84 2.90
N PRO A 290 6.17 8.15 3.17
CA PRO A 290 7.41 8.88 3.27
C PRO A 290 8.18 8.51 4.54
N ALA A 291 9.51 8.58 4.49
CA ALA A 291 10.36 8.29 5.65
C ALA A 291 10.16 9.25 6.84
N THR A 292 9.58 10.43 6.58
CA THR A 292 9.30 11.48 7.58
C THR A 292 7.91 11.37 8.21
N GLN A 293 7.09 10.38 7.83
CA GLN A 293 5.77 10.20 8.43
C GLN A 293 5.87 9.93 9.93
N GLN A 294 4.83 10.33 10.65
CA GLN A 294 4.66 9.92 12.03
C GLN A 294 4.14 8.48 12.08
N SER A 295 4.32 7.80 13.21
CA SER A 295 3.86 6.41 13.30
C SER A 295 3.53 5.97 14.73
N ALA A 296 2.74 4.90 14.82
CA ALA A 296 2.42 4.20 16.05
C ALA A 296 2.58 2.69 15.81
N PRO A 297 3.21 1.94 16.73
CA PRO A 297 3.30 0.49 16.60
C PRO A 297 1.91 -0.14 16.74
N PHE A 298 1.66 -1.24 16.02
CA PHE A 298 0.49 -2.05 16.30
C PHE A 298 0.65 -2.77 17.64
N LEU A 299 -0.48 -3.00 18.31
CA LEU A 299 -0.57 -3.73 19.56
C LEU A 299 -1.04 -5.16 19.31
N LYS A 300 -0.65 -6.05 20.22
CA LYS A 300 -1.09 -7.45 20.21
C LYS A 300 -2.36 -7.58 21.03
N LEU A 301 -3.34 -8.32 20.50
CA LEU A 301 -4.48 -8.81 21.26
C LEU A 301 -4.23 -10.28 21.61
N ASN A 302 -4.34 -10.63 22.88
CA ASN A 302 -4.12 -12.00 23.38
C ASN A 302 -2.77 -12.61 22.92
N GLY A 303 -1.73 -11.78 22.83
CA GLY A 303 -0.38 -12.18 22.43
C GLY A 303 -0.10 -12.23 20.92
N ASN A 304 -1.11 -12.00 20.07
CA ASN A 304 -1.00 -12.07 18.61
C ASN A 304 -1.44 -10.76 17.92
N TYR A 305 -0.93 -10.52 16.72
CA TYR A 305 -1.40 -9.45 15.85
C TYR A 305 -2.55 -9.99 15.01
N THR A 306 -3.79 -9.76 15.47
CA THR A 306 -4.98 -10.23 14.77
C THR A 306 -5.61 -9.14 13.90
N THR A 307 -5.44 -7.88 14.27
CA THR A 307 -5.98 -6.70 13.57
C THR A 307 -5.12 -5.46 13.84
N TYR A 308 -5.46 -4.32 13.24
CA TYR A 308 -4.72 -3.05 13.33
C TYR A 308 -5.06 -2.25 14.59
N ILE A 309 -4.69 -2.78 15.76
CA ILE A 309 -4.86 -2.05 17.04
C ILE A 309 -3.68 -1.10 17.26
N VAL A 310 -3.96 0.15 17.62
CA VAL A 310 -2.96 1.13 18.10
C VAL A 310 -3.28 1.58 19.52
N GLY A 311 -2.28 2.07 20.26
CA GLY A 311 -2.45 2.60 21.61
C GLY A 311 -2.30 4.12 21.63
N VAL A 312 -3.35 4.81 22.08
CA VAL A 312 -3.34 6.25 22.35
C VAL A 312 -3.00 6.46 23.82
N GLU A 313 -2.00 7.31 24.09
CA GLU A 313 -1.56 7.62 25.45
C GLU A 313 -2.39 8.75 26.08
N VAL A 314 -2.68 9.78 25.30
CA VAL A 314 -3.39 10.99 25.78
C VAL A 314 -4.19 11.63 24.66
N CYS A 315 -5.41 12.07 24.96
CA CYS A 315 -6.24 12.93 24.13
C CYS A 315 -6.15 14.39 24.58
N CYS A 316 -6.05 15.31 23.63
CA CYS A 316 -6.06 16.74 23.90
C CYS A 316 -7.16 17.45 23.09
N VAL A 317 -7.93 18.32 23.75
CA VAL A 317 -8.94 19.19 23.15
C VAL A 317 -8.49 20.64 23.32
N GLY A 318 -8.31 21.35 22.21
CA GLY A 318 -7.68 22.67 22.21
C GLY A 318 -6.27 22.62 22.82
N ALA A 319 -6.08 23.35 23.91
CA ALA A 319 -4.82 23.37 24.67
C ALA A 319 -4.81 22.40 25.86
N SER A 320 -5.95 21.79 26.20
CA SER A 320 -6.12 20.91 27.35
C SER A 320 -5.80 19.46 26.98
N CYS A 321 -4.85 18.83 27.67
CA CYS A 321 -4.60 17.39 27.53
C CYS A 321 -5.18 16.64 28.72
N LEU A 322 -6.09 15.70 28.43
CA LEU A 322 -6.93 15.02 29.40
C LEU A 322 -6.15 13.88 30.05
N LYS A 323 -5.96 13.93 31.38
CA LYS A 323 -5.30 12.84 32.11
C LYS A 323 -6.19 11.59 32.06
N GLN A 324 -5.57 10.41 32.02
CA GLN A 324 -6.28 9.11 32.00
C GLN A 324 -7.17 8.88 30.77
N SER A 325 -6.94 9.62 29.68
CA SER A 325 -7.64 9.41 28.39
C SER A 325 -6.93 8.40 27.48
N SER A 326 -6.17 7.47 28.05
CA SER A 326 -5.45 6.43 27.30
C SER A 326 -6.39 5.31 26.89
N PHE A 327 -6.31 4.85 25.64
CA PHE A 327 -7.12 3.72 25.16
C PHE A 327 -6.41 2.97 24.03
N SER A 328 -6.90 1.77 23.74
CA SER A 328 -6.53 1.04 22.52
C SER A 328 -7.64 1.20 21.49
N ALA A 329 -7.28 1.29 20.22
CA ALA A 329 -8.26 1.39 19.16
C ALA A 329 -7.91 0.60 17.91
N LEU A 330 -8.93 -0.02 17.32
CA LEU A 330 -8.88 -0.55 15.97
C LEU A 330 -8.85 0.60 14.96
N VAL A 331 -7.97 0.53 13.97
CA VAL A 331 -7.94 1.47 12.84
C VAL A 331 -8.71 0.85 11.69
N ASP A 332 -9.91 1.38 11.45
CA ASP A 332 -10.92 0.73 10.60
C ASP A 332 -11.46 1.68 9.52
N SER A 333 -11.14 1.41 8.26
CA SER A 333 -11.77 2.12 7.15
C SER A 333 -13.16 1.56 6.81
N GLY A 334 -13.56 0.40 7.33
CA GLY A 334 -14.90 -0.16 7.18
C GLY A 334 -15.97 0.53 8.04
N THR A 335 -15.58 1.55 8.81
CA THR A 335 -16.49 2.38 9.61
C THR A 335 -16.27 3.87 9.36
N SER A 336 -17.35 4.60 9.18
CA SER A 336 -17.31 6.01 8.79
C SER A 336 -16.90 6.92 9.94
N PHE A 337 -17.34 6.60 11.16
CA PHE A 337 -17.13 7.43 12.35
C PHE A 337 -16.28 6.74 13.42
N THR A 338 -15.71 7.55 14.30
CA THR A 338 -14.86 7.09 15.40
C THR A 338 -15.72 6.79 16.64
N PHE A 339 -15.46 5.62 17.24
CA PHE A 339 -16.11 5.16 18.46
C PHE A 339 -15.05 5.04 19.55
N LEU A 340 -15.29 5.58 20.74
CA LEU A 340 -14.32 5.57 21.84
C LEU A 340 -14.91 4.86 23.06
N PRO A 341 -14.09 4.23 23.92
CA PRO A 341 -14.57 3.74 25.21
C PRO A 341 -15.34 4.82 25.95
N ASP A 342 -16.44 4.46 26.61
CA ASP A 342 -17.41 5.39 27.18
C ASP A 342 -16.77 6.47 28.06
N ASP A 343 -15.83 6.08 28.92
CA ASP A 343 -15.12 7.00 29.81
C ASP A 343 -14.27 8.02 29.05
N VAL A 344 -13.55 7.57 28.00
CA VAL A 344 -12.75 8.44 27.13
C VAL A 344 -13.64 9.35 26.27
N PHE A 345 -14.74 8.81 25.75
CA PHE A 345 -15.72 9.58 25.00
C PHE A 345 -16.28 10.74 25.84
N GLU A 346 -16.78 10.46 27.05
CA GLU A 346 -17.36 11.50 27.90
C GLU A 346 -16.32 12.56 28.30
N MET A 347 -15.09 12.15 28.64
CA MET A 347 -14.00 13.11 28.94
C MET A 347 -13.72 14.08 27.77
N ILE A 348 -13.65 13.56 26.54
CA ILE A 348 -13.42 14.39 25.35
C ILE A 348 -14.63 15.28 25.07
N ALA A 349 -15.83 14.71 25.13
CA ALA A 349 -17.05 15.41 24.77
C ALA A 349 -17.38 16.54 25.76
N GLU A 350 -17.16 16.32 27.06
CA GLU A 350 -17.31 17.37 28.08
C GLU A 350 -16.30 18.50 27.90
N GLU A 351 -15.01 18.19 27.72
CA GLU A 351 -14.00 19.23 27.48
C GLU A 351 -14.28 20.00 26.18
N PHE A 352 -14.73 19.30 25.13
CA PHE A 352 -15.16 19.93 23.88
C PHE A 352 -16.35 20.88 24.10
N ASP A 353 -17.37 20.45 24.84
CA ASP A 353 -18.54 21.29 25.19
C ASP A 353 -18.15 22.55 25.96
N THR A 354 -17.17 22.45 26.87
CA THR A 354 -16.72 23.62 27.63
C THR A 354 -16.02 24.69 26.77
N GLN A 355 -15.38 24.28 25.67
CA GLN A 355 -14.62 25.17 24.79
C GLN A 355 -15.46 25.71 23.62
N VAL A 356 -16.55 25.04 23.25
CA VAL A 356 -17.44 25.49 22.17
C VAL A 356 -18.30 26.66 22.66
N ASN A 357 -18.13 27.82 22.03
CA ASN A 357 -18.96 29.00 22.30
C ASN A 357 -20.25 28.98 21.43
N ALA A 358 -21.10 27.98 21.63
CA ALA A 358 -22.38 27.84 20.95
C ALA A 358 -23.38 27.04 21.80
N SER A 359 -24.68 27.28 21.58
CA SER A 359 -25.73 26.59 22.33
C SER A 359 -25.94 25.17 21.83
N ARG A 360 -26.01 24.21 22.75
CA ARG A 360 -26.38 22.82 22.44
C ARG A 360 -27.78 22.73 21.84
N SER A 361 -27.96 21.79 20.90
CA SER A 361 -29.23 21.49 20.27
C SER A 361 -29.28 20.04 19.81
N SER A 362 -30.49 19.53 19.59
CA SER A 362 -30.73 18.33 18.79
C SER A 362 -31.09 18.72 17.35
N PHE A 363 -30.83 17.82 16.41
CA PHE A 363 -31.26 17.94 15.02
C PHE A 363 -32.02 16.68 14.64
N GLU A 364 -33.18 16.84 13.99
CA GLU A 364 -34.00 15.69 13.57
C GLU A 364 -33.24 14.82 12.57
N GLY A 365 -33.29 13.50 12.75
CA GLY A 365 -32.54 12.53 11.93
C GLY A 365 -31.07 12.33 12.34
N TYR A 366 -30.57 13.05 13.33
CA TYR A 366 -29.20 12.92 13.83
C TYR A 366 -29.19 12.49 15.30
N SER A 367 -28.55 11.36 15.61
CA SER A 367 -28.49 10.76 16.95
C SER A 367 -27.29 11.20 17.80
N TRP A 368 -26.50 12.16 17.32
CA TRP A 368 -25.31 12.66 18.03
C TRP A 368 -25.67 13.42 19.31
N LYS A 369 -24.98 13.10 20.42
CA LYS A 369 -25.24 13.68 21.76
C LYS A 369 -24.79 15.13 21.90
N TYR A 370 -23.69 15.52 21.23
CA TYR A 370 -23.08 16.85 21.34
C TYR A 370 -23.17 17.59 20.02
N CYS A 371 -24.26 18.33 19.83
CA CYS A 371 -24.45 19.18 18.66
C CYS A 371 -24.76 20.63 19.04
N TYR A 372 -24.41 21.55 18.16
CA TYR A 372 -24.41 22.98 18.41
C TYR A 372 -25.08 23.72 17.25
N LYS A 373 -25.96 24.68 17.56
CA LYS A 373 -26.53 25.56 16.54
C LYS A 373 -25.49 26.61 16.13
N THR A 374 -25.45 26.92 14.84
CA THR A 374 -24.83 28.18 14.39
C THR A 374 -25.89 29.26 14.24
N SER A 375 -25.62 30.44 14.79
CA SER A 375 -26.50 31.61 14.72
C SER A 375 -26.08 32.63 13.66
N SER A 376 -24.89 32.45 13.07
CA SER A 376 -24.25 33.34 12.10
C SER A 376 -23.87 32.60 10.82
N GLN A 377 -23.64 33.34 9.73
CA GLN A 377 -22.99 32.79 8.52
C GLN A 377 -21.59 32.22 8.83
N ASP A 378 -20.93 32.75 9.87
CA ASP A 378 -19.65 32.25 10.35
C ASP A 378 -19.82 31.14 11.38
N LEU A 379 -19.01 30.08 11.24
CA LEU A 379 -18.93 28.98 12.18
C LEU A 379 -18.21 29.40 13.48
N PRO A 380 -18.71 28.98 14.65
CA PRO A 380 -17.96 29.18 15.89
C PRO A 380 -16.62 28.44 15.80
N LYS A 381 -15.63 28.94 16.55
CA LYS A 381 -14.31 28.31 16.60
C LYS A 381 -14.44 26.88 17.15
N ILE A 382 -14.16 25.90 16.29
CA ILE A 382 -14.18 24.48 16.65
C ILE A 382 -12.88 24.12 17.40
N PRO A 383 -12.95 23.60 18.63
CA PRO A 383 -11.77 23.16 19.38
C PRO A 383 -11.04 22.05 18.63
N SER A 384 -9.71 22.14 18.50
CA SER A 384 -8.93 21.09 17.82
C SER A 384 -8.84 19.82 18.68
N LEU A 385 -9.00 18.65 18.07
CA LEU A 385 -8.75 17.37 18.74
C LEU A 385 -7.40 16.78 18.32
N ARG A 386 -6.61 16.31 19.28
CA ARG A 386 -5.30 15.69 19.04
C ARG A 386 -5.14 14.41 19.86
N LEU A 387 -4.66 13.35 19.23
CA LEU A 387 -4.25 12.12 19.89
C LEU A 387 -2.73 12.08 20.00
N ILE A 388 -2.22 11.69 21.17
CA ILE A 388 -0.79 11.51 21.42
C ILE A 388 -0.51 10.01 21.53
N PHE A 389 0.47 9.57 20.75
CA PHE A 389 0.96 8.20 20.65
C PHE A 389 2.36 8.09 21.27
N PRO A 390 2.84 6.86 21.53
CA PRO A 390 4.18 6.63 22.04
C PRO A 390 5.27 7.34 21.23
N GLN A 391 6.36 7.67 21.91
CA GLN A 391 7.47 8.48 21.35
C GLN A 391 7.04 9.91 20.97
N ASN A 392 5.96 10.41 21.58
CA ASN A 392 5.43 11.76 21.36
C ASN A 392 5.03 12.00 19.89
N ASN A 393 4.57 10.96 19.19
CA ASN A 393 3.94 11.10 17.88
C ASN A 393 2.54 11.70 18.09
N SER A 394 2.17 12.69 17.27
CA SER A 394 0.96 13.50 17.49
C SER A 394 0.04 13.47 16.26
N PHE A 395 -1.15 12.94 16.43
CA PHE A 395 -2.17 12.90 15.39
C PHE A 395 -3.17 14.04 15.61
N LEU A 396 -3.21 15.02 14.70
CA LEU A 396 -4.19 16.11 14.75
C LEU A 396 -5.41 15.71 13.93
N VAL A 397 -6.55 15.49 14.59
CA VAL A 397 -7.75 15.02 13.91
C VAL A 397 -8.39 16.16 13.11
N GLN A 398 -8.57 15.95 11.81
CA GLN A 398 -9.13 16.97 10.91
C GLN A 398 -10.64 16.98 10.94
N ASN A 399 -11.25 15.82 10.74
CA ASN A 399 -12.68 15.69 10.58
C ASN A 399 -13.32 15.04 11.82
N HIS A 400 -13.24 15.75 12.96
CA HIS A 400 -13.83 15.34 14.24
C HIS A 400 -15.22 15.95 14.48
N VAL A 401 -15.77 16.67 13.51
CA VAL A 401 -17.12 17.25 13.56
C VAL A 401 -17.90 16.89 12.32
N PHE A 402 -19.21 16.68 12.46
CA PHE A 402 -20.13 16.47 11.35
C PHE A 402 -20.94 17.75 11.13
N MET A 403 -20.88 18.29 9.92
CA MET A 403 -21.55 19.54 9.56
C MET A 403 -23.01 19.28 9.19
N ILE A 404 -23.93 20.06 9.75
CA ILE A 404 -25.37 19.95 9.47
C ILE A 404 -25.81 21.11 8.59
N TYR A 405 -26.36 20.77 7.44
CA TYR A 405 -26.84 21.72 6.44
C TYR A 405 -28.37 21.80 6.45
N GLY A 406 -28.89 23.01 6.45
CA GLY A 406 -30.28 23.33 6.13
C GLY A 406 -30.38 23.98 4.75
N ILE A 407 -31.57 24.49 4.42
CA ILE A 407 -31.88 25.08 3.10
C ILE A 407 -30.99 26.29 2.79
N GLN A 408 -30.58 27.05 3.81
CA GLN A 408 -29.81 28.30 3.67
C GLN A 408 -28.32 28.14 4.01
N GLY A 409 -27.80 26.91 4.05
CA GLY A 409 -26.42 26.60 4.40
C GLY A 409 -26.28 25.90 5.75
N VAL A 410 -25.12 26.02 6.39
CA VAL A 410 -24.84 25.34 7.66
C VAL A 410 -25.76 25.88 8.76
N ILE A 411 -26.48 24.98 9.45
CA ILE A 411 -27.35 25.31 10.59
C ILE A 411 -26.80 24.80 11.93
N GLY A 412 -25.79 23.94 11.89
CA GLY A 412 -25.08 23.49 13.06
C GLY A 412 -23.99 22.48 12.74
N PHE A 413 -23.39 21.92 13.78
CA PHE A 413 -22.45 20.82 13.69
C PHE A 413 -22.55 19.94 14.93
N CYS A 414 -22.12 18.70 14.81
CA CYS A 414 -22.03 17.73 15.92
C CYS A 414 -20.60 17.25 16.10
N LEU A 415 -20.22 16.89 17.32
CA LEU A 415 -19.00 16.13 17.57
C LEU A 415 -19.17 14.74 16.93
N ALA A 416 -18.31 14.41 15.96
CA ALA A 416 -18.38 13.17 15.18
C ALA A 416 -17.67 11.99 15.87
N ILE A 417 -17.93 11.82 17.17
CA ILE A 417 -17.43 10.72 18.01
C ILE A 417 -18.60 10.11 18.78
N GLN A 418 -18.66 8.78 18.86
CA GLN A 418 -19.69 8.04 19.60
C GLN A 418 -19.08 7.15 20.69
N PRO A 419 -19.84 6.77 21.72
CA PRO A 419 -19.45 5.70 22.64
C PRO A 419 -19.33 4.35 21.92
N ALA A 420 -18.34 3.55 22.31
CA ALA A 420 -18.17 2.16 21.88
C ALA A 420 -18.77 1.21 22.91
N ASP A 421 -19.31 0.05 22.52
CA ASP A 421 -19.90 -0.89 23.50
C ASP A 421 -18.85 -1.67 24.34
N GLY A 422 -17.55 -1.33 24.24
CA GLY A 422 -16.47 -1.99 24.97
C GLY A 422 -15.19 -1.16 25.12
N ASP A 423 -14.17 -1.77 25.72
CA ASP A 423 -12.94 -1.08 26.14
C ASP A 423 -11.96 -0.77 24.99
N ILE A 424 -12.22 -1.29 23.78
CA ILE A 424 -11.41 -1.03 22.59
C ILE A 424 -12.21 -0.08 21.70
N GLY A 425 -11.66 1.11 21.46
CA GLY A 425 -12.25 2.06 20.52
C GLY A 425 -12.01 1.67 19.06
N THR A 426 -12.55 2.47 18.16
CA THR A 426 -12.36 2.36 16.72
C THR A 426 -12.10 3.73 16.13
N ILE A 427 -10.95 3.93 15.51
CA ILE A 427 -10.60 5.10 14.71
C ILE A 427 -11.14 4.85 13.30
N GLY A 428 -12.23 5.54 12.96
CA GLY A 428 -12.93 5.43 11.68
C GLY A 428 -12.36 6.34 10.59
N GLN A 429 -12.99 6.31 9.41
CA GLN A 429 -12.58 7.12 8.26
C GLN A 429 -12.52 8.62 8.56
N ASN A 430 -13.44 9.15 9.37
CA ASN A 430 -13.45 10.56 9.73
C ASN A 430 -12.13 11.01 10.39
N PHE A 431 -11.45 10.15 11.14
CA PHE A 431 -10.15 10.49 11.70
C PHE A 431 -9.03 10.31 10.67
N MET A 432 -9.18 9.43 9.68
CA MET A 432 -8.22 9.21 8.60
C MET A 432 -8.23 10.32 7.54
N THR A 433 -9.35 11.05 7.38
CA THR A 433 -9.48 12.16 6.42
C THR A 433 -8.39 13.23 6.61
N GLY A 434 -7.82 13.69 5.50
CA GLY A 434 -6.73 14.68 5.45
C GLY A 434 -5.32 14.10 5.68
N TYR A 435 -5.21 12.77 5.69
CA TYR A 435 -3.96 12.03 5.85
C TYR A 435 -3.82 10.94 4.79
N ARG A 436 -2.58 10.69 4.38
CA ARG A 436 -2.16 9.39 3.85
C ARG A 436 -1.86 8.50 5.03
N VAL A 437 -2.69 7.49 5.25
CA VAL A 437 -2.59 6.51 6.33
C VAL A 437 -1.97 5.24 5.75
N VAL A 438 -0.87 4.80 6.34
CA VAL A 438 -0.05 3.68 5.86
C VAL A 438 -0.14 2.53 6.85
N PHE A 439 -0.63 1.38 6.39
CA PHE A 439 -0.63 0.14 7.13
C PHE A 439 0.64 -0.63 6.77
N ASP A 440 1.72 -0.40 7.52
CA ASP A 440 3.00 -1.08 7.33
C ASP A 440 2.97 -2.43 8.06
N ARG A 441 2.42 -3.44 7.38
CA ARG A 441 2.22 -4.80 7.89
C ARG A 441 3.56 -5.56 8.01
N GLU A 442 4.58 -5.17 7.24
CA GLU A 442 5.94 -5.70 7.33
C GLU A 442 6.60 -5.32 8.66
N ASN A 443 6.47 -4.04 9.06
CA ASN A 443 7.08 -3.52 10.29
C ASN A 443 6.09 -3.38 11.45
N LEU A 444 4.84 -3.82 11.27
CA LEU A 444 3.77 -3.85 12.27
C LEU A 444 3.52 -2.47 12.91
N LYS A 445 3.32 -1.46 12.07
CA LYS A 445 3.04 -0.09 12.51
C LYS A 445 2.03 0.62 11.58
N LEU A 446 1.29 1.55 12.16
CA LEU A 446 0.53 2.55 11.43
C LEU A 446 1.41 3.77 11.17
N GLY A 447 1.49 4.24 9.94
CA GLY A 447 2.11 5.51 9.55
C GLY A 447 1.06 6.54 9.13
N TRP A 448 1.33 7.82 9.35
CA TRP A 448 0.49 8.90 8.81
C TRP A 448 1.30 10.15 8.45
N SER A 449 0.90 10.76 7.34
CA SER A 449 1.41 12.05 6.89
C SER A 449 0.28 12.87 6.27
N ARG A 450 0.27 14.18 6.50
CA ARG A 450 -0.72 15.08 5.88
C ARG A 450 -0.70 14.92 4.36
N SER A 451 -1.88 14.82 3.76
CA SER A 451 -2.04 14.70 2.32
C SER A 451 -3.41 15.20 1.89
N ASN A 452 -3.49 15.79 0.70
CA ASN A 452 -4.72 16.14 -0.01
C ASN A 452 -5.10 15.09 -1.06
N CYS A 453 -4.49 13.89 -0.97
CA CYS A 453 -4.69 12.80 -1.91
C CYS A 453 -4.36 13.17 -3.38
N GLY A 454 -3.51 14.17 -3.62
CA GLY A 454 -3.03 14.55 -4.95
C GLY A 454 -1.96 13.64 -5.54
N ASP A 455 -1.67 13.81 -6.84
CA ASP A 455 -0.71 13.02 -7.64
C ASP A 455 0.77 13.32 -7.37
N GLU A 456 1.09 14.21 -6.43
CA GLU A 456 2.45 14.70 -6.27
C GLU A 456 3.42 13.61 -5.81
N GLY A 457 4.31 13.23 -6.75
CA GLY A 457 5.32 12.21 -6.60
C GLY A 457 6.17 12.36 -5.34
N ASP A 458 6.17 11.30 -4.55
CA ASP A 458 7.00 11.10 -3.35
C ASP A 458 8.46 10.78 -3.72
N GLY A 459 9.05 11.63 -4.56
CA GLY A 459 10.36 11.46 -5.18
C GLY A 459 11.20 12.74 -5.29
N LYS A 460 10.82 13.83 -4.62
CA LYS A 460 11.70 15.00 -4.48
C LYS A 460 11.85 15.41 -3.02
N THR A 461 13.04 15.16 -2.50
CA THR A 461 13.57 15.78 -1.30
C THR A 461 13.37 17.29 -1.37
N LEU A 462 12.42 17.84 -0.60
CA LEU A 462 12.32 19.28 -0.41
C LEU A 462 13.53 19.76 0.43
N PRO A 463 14.31 20.74 -0.04
CA PRO A 463 15.33 21.37 0.79
C PRO A 463 14.65 22.18 1.90
N LEU A 464 14.99 21.86 3.15
CA LEU A 464 14.69 22.69 4.30
C LEU A 464 15.39 24.05 4.16
N THR A 465 14.61 25.14 4.18
CA THR A 465 15.10 26.43 4.67
C THR A 465 14.00 27.15 5.45
N PRO A 466 14.26 27.66 6.67
CA PRO A 466 13.28 28.37 7.48
C PRO A 466 13.48 29.89 7.43
N SER A 467 12.41 30.64 7.08
CA SER A 467 12.16 32.07 7.41
C SER A 467 11.13 32.62 6.41
N GLY A 468 10.09 33.40 6.72
CA GLY A 468 9.58 33.98 7.94
C GLY A 468 8.43 34.95 7.57
N THR A 469 7.43 35.05 8.45
CA THR A 469 6.37 36.10 8.57
C THR A 469 5.41 36.39 7.39
N PRO A 470 4.09 36.54 7.66
CA PRO A 470 3.07 36.76 6.66
C PRO A 470 2.95 38.24 6.27
N ARG A 471 2.83 38.53 4.98
CA ARG A 471 2.31 39.82 4.50
C ARG A 471 0.92 39.60 3.91
N ASN A 472 -0.03 40.37 4.44
CA ASN A 472 -1.42 40.48 4.01
C ASN A 472 -1.56 40.63 2.49
N PRO A 473 -2.63 40.06 1.89
CA PRO A 473 -3.06 40.39 0.55
C PRO A 473 -4.03 41.57 0.60
N LEU A 474 -3.86 42.53 -0.31
CA LEU A 474 -4.97 43.36 -0.78
C LEU A 474 -4.83 43.58 -2.30
N PRO A 475 -5.96 43.79 -2.99
CA PRO A 475 -6.23 43.29 -4.34
C PRO A 475 -6.05 44.39 -5.39
N THR A 476 -6.26 44.09 -6.68
CA THR A 476 -7.32 44.66 -7.55
C THR A 476 -7.08 44.27 -9.03
N ASN A 477 -8.20 44.14 -9.73
CA ASN A 477 -8.47 43.79 -11.12
C ASN A 477 -7.84 44.64 -12.25
N GLU A 478 -7.84 44.00 -13.44
CA GLU A 478 -8.21 44.49 -14.79
C GLU A 478 -7.24 45.20 -15.75
N GLN A 479 -7.04 44.51 -16.90
CA GLN A 479 -7.16 44.93 -18.31
C GLN A 479 -6.55 46.25 -18.83
N GLN A 480 -5.63 46.17 -19.82
CA GLN A 480 -5.85 46.53 -21.26
C GLN A 480 -4.55 46.62 -22.11
N SER A 481 -4.44 45.69 -23.08
CA SER A 481 -4.12 45.83 -24.53
C SER A 481 -2.97 46.73 -25.11
N THR A 482 -1.96 46.04 -25.69
CA THR A 482 -1.32 46.14 -27.07
C THR A 482 -0.50 47.38 -27.52
N PRO A 483 0.27 47.36 -28.65
CA PRO A 483 0.96 46.28 -29.44
C PRO A 483 2.39 46.63 -29.95
N GLY A 484 3.16 45.62 -30.41
CA GLY A 484 4.15 45.79 -31.49
C GLY A 484 5.65 45.78 -31.09
N GLY A 485 6.40 44.78 -31.58
CA GLY A 485 7.86 44.76 -31.50
C GLY A 485 8.45 43.41 -31.91
N HIS A 486 9.11 43.38 -33.06
CA HIS A 486 9.63 42.19 -33.74
C HIS A 486 10.73 41.42 -33.00
N ALA A 487 10.77 40.12 -33.30
CA ALA A 487 11.76 39.13 -32.91
C ALA A 487 13.19 39.44 -33.40
N VAL A 488 14.17 39.16 -32.55
CA VAL A 488 15.58 38.90 -32.92
C VAL A 488 16.16 37.84 -31.97
N SER A 489 16.75 36.80 -32.55
CA SER A 489 17.48 35.70 -31.89
C SER A 489 18.77 36.15 -31.21
N PRO A 490 19.34 35.33 -30.32
CA PRO A 490 20.78 35.10 -30.42
C PRO A 490 21.23 33.64 -30.22
N ALA A 491 22.12 33.26 -31.15
CA ALA A 491 23.41 32.61 -30.97
C ALA A 491 23.53 31.19 -30.36
N VAL A 492 24.29 30.40 -31.11
CA VAL A 492 24.66 29.00 -30.92
C VAL A 492 26.00 28.85 -30.18
N ALA A 493 26.03 27.85 -29.29
CA ALA A 493 27.12 26.98 -28.81
C ALA A 493 28.40 27.55 -28.16
N VAL A 494 28.67 27.06 -26.93
CA VAL A 494 29.91 26.32 -26.61
C VAL A 494 29.58 25.18 -25.61
N ASN A 495 30.00 23.96 -25.93
CA ASN A 495 29.91 22.73 -25.13
C ASN A 495 31.16 22.52 -24.25
N ALA A 496 30.99 21.87 -23.08
CA ALA A 496 31.78 20.73 -22.54
C ALA A 496 31.61 20.60 -21.00
N PRO A 497 31.94 19.47 -20.36
CA PRO A 497 31.45 18.11 -20.60
C PRO A 497 30.88 17.44 -19.32
N SER A 498 29.92 16.55 -19.49
CA SER A 498 29.44 15.63 -18.44
C SER A 498 30.21 14.31 -18.51
N LYS A 499 30.87 13.93 -17.40
CA LYS A 499 31.24 12.53 -17.13
C LYS A 499 30.92 12.18 -15.68
N PRO A 500 30.08 11.16 -15.43
CA PRO A 500 30.00 10.50 -14.14
C PRO A 500 31.13 9.47 -13.98
N SER A 501 31.63 9.34 -12.75
CA SER A 501 32.61 8.33 -12.33
C SER A 501 32.11 6.91 -12.60
N ALA A 502 32.78 6.20 -13.51
CA ALA A 502 32.68 4.76 -13.64
C ALA A 502 33.82 4.09 -12.86
N ALA A 503 33.47 3.04 -12.13
CA ALA A 503 34.37 2.20 -11.35
C ALA A 503 35.49 1.59 -12.20
N SER A 504 36.64 1.42 -11.57
CA SER A 504 37.87 0.87 -12.16
C SER A 504 37.69 -0.54 -12.70
N SER A 505 37.81 -0.72 -14.02
CA SER A 505 38.20 -2.01 -14.59
C SER A 505 39.71 -2.15 -14.46
N GLN A 506 40.15 -3.17 -13.72
CA GLN A 506 41.57 -3.52 -13.65
C GLN A 506 42.05 -3.94 -15.05
N LEU A 507 43.05 -3.21 -15.54
CA LEU A 507 43.81 -3.52 -16.74
C LEU A 507 44.41 -4.93 -16.63
N ILE A 508 43.93 -5.85 -17.49
CA ILE A 508 44.66 -7.06 -17.80
C ILE A 508 45.98 -6.64 -18.45
N SER A 509 47.08 -7.09 -17.85
CA SER A 509 48.45 -6.71 -18.16
C SER A 509 48.77 -6.79 -19.66
N THR A 510 49.14 -5.65 -20.24
CA THR A 510 49.66 -5.47 -21.61
C THR A 510 50.93 -6.28 -21.91
N ARG A 511 51.49 -6.99 -20.94
CA ARG A 511 52.67 -7.86 -21.12
C ARG A 511 52.36 -9.19 -21.82
N PHE A 512 51.12 -9.70 -21.76
CA PHE A 512 50.76 -10.97 -22.42
C PHE A 512 50.43 -10.85 -23.91
N CYS A 513 50.07 -9.66 -24.39
CA CYS A 513 49.84 -9.44 -25.82
C CYS A 513 51.15 -9.38 -26.62
N LEU A 514 52.21 -8.78 -26.08
CA LEU A 514 53.47 -8.59 -26.84
C LEU A 514 54.20 -9.90 -27.16
N LEU A 515 54.08 -10.95 -26.33
CA LEU A 515 54.71 -12.24 -26.62
C LEU A 515 54.05 -13.00 -27.78
N LYS A 516 52.74 -12.80 -28.02
CA LYS A 516 52.00 -13.50 -29.09
C LYS A 516 52.30 -12.97 -30.49
N TRP A 517 52.95 -11.81 -30.61
CA TRP A 517 53.32 -11.20 -31.90
C TRP A 517 54.72 -11.59 -32.38
N LEU A 518 55.59 -12.11 -31.50
CA LEU A 518 56.98 -12.44 -31.84
C LEU A 518 57.11 -13.61 -32.83
N LEU A 519 56.28 -14.65 -32.69
CA LEU A 519 56.27 -15.81 -33.59
C LEU A 519 55.82 -15.48 -35.02
N PRO A 520 54.68 -14.78 -35.24
CA PRO A 520 54.27 -14.42 -36.59
C PRO A 520 55.20 -13.39 -37.25
N LEU A 521 55.80 -12.45 -36.49
CA LEU A 521 56.82 -11.54 -37.01
C LEU A 521 58.11 -12.27 -37.43
N TYR A 522 58.54 -13.29 -36.68
CA TYR A 522 59.69 -14.11 -37.02
C TYR A 522 59.45 -14.94 -38.29
N LEU A 523 58.24 -15.49 -38.45
CA LEU A 523 57.83 -16.21 -39.66
C LEU A 523 57.73 -15.28 -40.88
N LEU A 524 57.21 -14.06 -40.71
CA LEU A 524 57.15 -13.05 -41.77
C LEU A 524 58.54 -12.65 -42.25
N HIS A 525 59.49 -12.45 -41.32
CA HIS A 525 60.87 -12.11 -41.66
C HIS A 525 61.58 -13.23 -42.44
N ARG A 526 61.32 -14.49 -42.10
CA ARG A 526 61.88 -15.66 -42.82
C ARG A 526 61.32 -15.80 -44.23
N VAL A 527 60.05 -15.47 -44.46
CA VAL A 527 59.41 -15.53 -45.79
C VAL A 527 59.88 -14.37 -46.68
N VAL A 528 60.05 -13.17 -46.13
CA VAL A 528 60.56 -12.00 -46.89
C VAL A 528 62.05 -12.12 -47.19
N SER A 529 62.85 -12.80 -46.35
CA SER A 529 64.29 -13.00 -46.59
C SER A 529 64.62 -14.18 -47.53
N ALA A 530 63.61 -14.93 -47.99
CA ALA A 530 63.77 -16.06 -48.92
C ALA A 530 63.10 -15.81 -50.28
N SER A 531 62.78 -14.54 -50.59
CA SER A 531 62.29 -14.05 -51.89
C SER A 531 63.36 -13.24 -52.61
#